data_AF-A0A5P9XNB6-F1
#
_entry.id   AF-A0A5P9XNB6-F1
#
_cell.length_a   1.000
_cell.length_b   1.000
_cell.length_c   1.000
_cell.angle_alpha   90.00
_cell.angle_beta   90.00
_cell.angle_gamma   90.00
#
_symmetry.space_group_name_H-M   'P 1'
#
loop_
_entity.id
_entity.type
_entity.pdbx_description
1 polymer ?
#
loop_
_entity_poly.entity_id
_entity_poly.type
_entity_poly.pdbx_seq_one_letter_code
_entity_poly.pdbx_strand_id
1 'polypeptide(L)'
;MKKALLLAVLGAMLAGCAHQPVYTAHYYRTHKAALKKEIAFCAKAEKLSDSEEKNCRTAHEVRSDEEAADGLFSGGTNNPALLP
;
A
#
# COMPACT_ATOMS: atom_id res chain seq x y z
N MET A 1 -3.14 -15.48 -45.50
CA MET A 1 -2.57 -15.55 -44.13
C MET A 1 -1.74 -14.30 -43.87
N LYS A 2 -2.31 -13.29 -43.21
CA LYS A 2 -1.67 -11.99 -42.92
C LYS A 2 -2.23 -11.44 -41.59
N LYS A 3 -1.88 -12.05 -40.45
CA LYS A 3 -2.30 -11.57 -39.12
C LYS A 3 -1.26 -11.79 -38.01
N ALA A 4 0.02 -11.89 -38.35
CA ALA A 4 1.08 -12.21 -37.37
C ALA A 4 2.08 -11.07 -37.10
N LEU A 5 1.72 -9.82 -37.39
CA LEU A 5 2.65 -8.68 -37.34
C LEU A 5 2.14 -7.49 -36.52
N LEU A 6 1.21 -7.71 -35.59
CA LEU A 6 0.67 -6.66 -34.71
C LEU A 6 1.03 -6.84 -33.22
N LEU A 7 1.87 -7.82 -32.87
CA LEU A 7 2.25 -8.12 -31.48
C LEU A 7 3.59 -7.52 -31.04
N ALA A 8 4.32 -6.83 -31.93
CA ALA A 8 5.71 -6.41 -31.65
C ALA A 8 5.88 -4.94 -31.21
N VAL A 9 4.80 -4.13 -31.09
CA VAL A 9 4.94 -2.68 -30.87
C VAL A 9 4.48 -2.20 -29.48
N LEU A 10 3.91 -3.05 -28.63
CA LEU A 10 3.51 -2.66 -27.27
C LEU A 10 4.61 -2.86 -26.20
N GLY A 11 5.81 -3.30 -26.58
CA GLY A 11 6.90 -3.60 -25.63
C GLY A 11 7.89 -2.47 -25.35
N ALA A 12 7.77 -1.32 -26.02
CA ALA A 12 8.83 -0.31 -26.05
C ALA A 12 8.45 1.05 -25.40
N MET A 13 7.48 1.09 -24.48
CA MET A 13 6.97 2.33 -23.89
C MET A 13 7.19 2.52 -22.39
N LEU A 14 8.16 1.85 -21.75
CA LEU A 14 8.39 2.03 -20.31
C LEU A 14 9.87 2.03 -19.86
N ALA A 15 10.81 2.33 -20.77
CA ALA A 15 12.18 2.70 -20.38
C ALA A 15 12.30 4.20 -20.01
N GLY A 16 11.19 4.86 -19.69
CA GLY A 16 11.24 6.13 -18.96
C GLY A 16 11.57 5.81 -17.52
N CYS A 17 12.64 6.41 -16.99
CA CYS A 17 13.05 6.30 -15.58
C CYS A 17 11.81 6.22 -14.69
N ALA A 18 11.51 5.01 -14.18
CA ALA A 18 10.31 4.72 -13.43
C ALA A 18 10.41 5.39 -12.07
N HIS A 19 10.23 6.71 -12.03
CA HIS A 19 10.08 7.45 -10.80
C HIS A 19 8.72 7.05 -10.25
N GLN A 20 8.69 6.04 -9.38
CA GLN A 20 7.46 5.66 -8.72
C GLN A 20 6.90 6.88 -7.99
N PRO A 21 5.61 7.19 -8.18
CA PRO A 21 4.98 8.30 -7.48
C PRO A 21 5.02 8.03 -5.98
N VAL A 22 5.25 9.10 -5.19
CA VAL A 22 5.17 9.03 -3.74
C VAL A 22 3.72 9.23 -3.32
N TYR A 23 3.14 8.22 -2.68
CA TYR A 23 1.76 8.20 -2.23
C TYR A 23 1.61 8.75 -0.81
N THR A 24 0.48 9.39 -0.53
CA THR A 24 0.20 10.00 0.78
C THR A 24 -0.51 9.02 1.73
N ALA A 25 -0.50 9.31 3.03
CA ALA A 25 -1.26 8.53 4.00
C ALA A 25 -2.77 8.51 3.68
N HIS A 26 -3.33 9.63 3.20
CA HIS A 26 -4.73 9.71 2.80
C HIS A 26 -5.07 8.73 1.66
N TYR A 27 -4.17 8.57 0.69
CA TYR A 27 -4.32 7.61 -0.39
C TYR A 27 -4.46 6.19 0.16
N TYR A 28 -3.54 5.75 1.01
CA TYR A 28 -3.60 4.41 1.60
C TYR A 28 -4.78 4.20 2.55
N ARG A 29 -5.19 5.24 3.28
CA ARG A 29 -6.37 5.17 4.14
C ARG A 29 -7.66 4.95 3.34
N THR A 30 -7.77 5.55 2.16
CA THR A 30 -8.94 5.43 1.26
C THR A 30 -8.86 4.25 0.29
N HIS A 31 -7.66 3.73 0.02
CA HIS A 31 -7.41 2.65 -0.93
C HIS A 31 -6.75 1.44 -0.26
N LYS A 32 -7.52 0.70 0.55
CA LYS A 32 -7.03 -0.46 1.32
C LYS A 32 -6.36 -1.55 0.49
N ALA A 33 -6.85 -1.77 -0.73
CA ALA A 33 -6.26 -2.73 -1.66
C ALA A 33 -4.85 -2.29 -2.11
N ALA A 34 -4.63 -0.99 -2.29
CA ALA A 34 -3.31 -0.44 -2.61
C ALA A 34 -2.38 -0.54 -1.40
N LEU A 35 -2.86 -0.22 -0.20
CA LEU A 35 -2.11 -0.38 1.05
C LEU A 35 -1.62 -1.83 1.24
N LYS A 36 -2.51 -2.82 1.09
CA LYS A 36 -2.14 -4.24 1.24
C LYS A 36 -1.09 -4.68 0.21
N LYS A 37 -1.20 -4.19 -1.03
CA LYS A 37 -0.21 -4.46 -2.08
C LYS A 37 1.14 -3.85 -1.76
N GLU A 38 1.15 -2.59 -1.31
CA GLU A 38 2.39 -1.89 -0.96
C GLU A 38 3.10 -2.59 0.20
N ILE A 39 2.39 -2.91 1.28
CA ILE A 39 2.97 -3.64 2.41
C ILE A 39 3.57 -4.99 1.97
N ALA A 40 2.88 -5.72 1.09
CA ALA A 40 3.38 -6.99 0.57
C ALA A 40 4.60 -6.82 -0.36
N PHE A 41 4.67 -5.70 -1.09
CA PHE A 41 5.82 -5.31 -1.88
C PHE A 41 7.02 -4.98 -0.97
N CYS A 42 6.82 -4.11 0.03
CA CYS A 42 7.85 -3.71 1.00
C CYS A 42 8.45 -4.90 1.76
N ALA A 43 7.65 -5.92 2.07
CA ALA A 43 8.12 -7.13 2.74
C ALA A 43 8.99 -8.05 1.86
N LYS A 44 8.88 -7.93 0.53
CA LYS A 44 9.59 -8.77 -0.44
C LYS A 44 10.76 -8.08 -1.11
N ALA A 45 10.78 -6.75 -1.10
CA ALA A 45 11.80 -5.97 -1.77
C ALA A 45 13.13 -6.04 -1.02
N GLU A 46 14.17 -6.54 -1.69
CA GLU A 46 15.54 -6.56 -1.13
C GLU A 46 16.23 -5.19 -1.27
N LYS A 47 15.83 -4.40 -2.27
CA LYS A 47 16.31 -3.05 -2.52
C LYS A 47 15.14 -2.18 -2.92
N LEU A 48 15.04 -1.01 -2.32
CA LEU A 48 14.03 0.00 -2.57
C LEU A 48 14.72 1.26 -3.07
N SER A 49 14.08 1.97 -4.00
CA SER A 49 14.41 3.35 -4.32
C SER A 49 13.90 4.30 -3.23
N ASP A 50 14.41 5.53 -3.20
CA ASP A 50 14.01 6.53 -2.19
C ASP A 50 12.49 6.81 -2.17
N SER A 51 11.83 6.76 -3.33
CA SER A 51 10.38 6.97 -3.44
C SER A 51 9.61 5.76 -2.93
N GLU A 52 10.06 4.55 -3.23
CA GLU A 52 9.49 3.31 -2.69
C GLU A 52 9.68 3.21 -1.18
N GLU A 53 10.84 3.61 -0.65
CA GLU A 53 11.09 3.63 0.79
C GLU A 53 10.14 4.59 1.52
N LYS A 54 9.88 5.78 0.93
CA LYS A 54 8.87 6.71 1.43
C LYS A 54 7.46 6.11 1.39
N ASN A 55 7.12 5.40 0.32
CA ASN A 55 5.83 4.72 0.20
C ASN A 55 5.67 3.61 1.23
N CYS A 56 6.70 2.81 1.44
CA CYS A 56 6.74 1.76 2.46
C CYS A 56 6.55 2.33 3.87
N ARG A 57 7.29 3.39 4.23
CA ARG A 57 7.10 4.07 5.53
C ARG A 57 5.67 4.53 5.72
N THR A 58 5.13 5.25 4.74
CA THR A 58 3.77 5.79 4.80
C THR A 58 2.72 4.67 4.90
N ALA A 59 2.90 3.58 4.16
CA ALA A 59 2.03 2.41 4.22
C ALA A 59 2.08 1.75 5.60
N HIS A 60 3.26 1.59 6.19
CA HIS A 60 3.44 1.00 7.52
C HIS A 60 2.84 1.86 8.63
N GLU A 61 3.01 3.19 8.57
CA GLU A 61 2.37 4.13 9.49
C GLU A 61 0.86 4.00 9.45
N VAL A 62 0.27 4.02 8.25
CA VAL A 62 -1.19 3.84 8.10
C VAL A 62 -1.65 2.49 8.66
N ARG A 63 -0.94 1.39 8.41
CA ARG A 63 -1.28 0.08 8.97
C ARG A 63 -1.27 0.10 10.50
N SER A 64 -0.23 0.70 11.09
CA SER A 64 -0.09 0.80 12.56
C SER A 64 -1.20 1.66 13.17
N ASP A 65 -1.58 2.77 12.52
CA ASP A 65 -2.69 3.61 12.96
C ASP A 65 -4.01 2.84 12.97
N GLU A 66 -4.26 2.02 11.95
CA GLU A 66 -5.46 1.18 11.87
C GLU A 66 -5.48 0.09 12.95
N GLU A 67 -4.36 -0.59 13.15
CA GLU A 67 -4.21 -1.61 14.21
C GLU A 67 -4.40 -0.99 15.60
N ALA A 68 -3.87 0.22 15.83
CA ALA A 68 -4.05 0.94 17.08
C ALA A 68 -5.50 1.41 17.29
N ALA A 69 -6.16 1.89 16.23
CA ALA A 69 -7.57 2.24 16.29
C ALA A 69 -8.43 1.02 16.64
N ASP A 70 -8.23 -0.11 15.96
CA ASP A 70 -8.96 -1.36 16.23
C ASP A 70 -8.72 -1.86 17.67
N GLY A 71 -7.48 -1.72 18.19
CA GLY A 71 -7.13 -2.07 19.56
C GLY A 71 -7.81 -1.20 20.62
N LEU A 72 -7.95 0.11 20.37
CA LEU A 72 -8.60 1.06 21.29
C LEU A 72 -10.11 0.81 21.42
N PHE A 73 -10.78 0.43 20.33
CA PHE A 73 -12.23 0.16 20.36
C PHE A 73 -12.59 -1.26 20.83
N SER A 74 -11.63 -2.20 20.78
CA SER A 74 -11.81 -3.56 21.28
C SER A 74 -11.65 -3.69 22.80
N GLY A 75 -11.18 -2.63 23.48
CA GLY A 75 -10.95 -2.59 24.93
C GLY A 75 -12.13 -2.11 25.78
N GLY A 76 -13.34 -2.05 25.22
CA GLY A 76 -14.55 -1.71 25.97
C GLY A 76 -14.83 -2.76 27.05
N THR A 77 -14.40 -2.52 28.28
CA THR A 77 -14.74 -3.39 29.41
C THR A 77 -16.25 -3.34 29.64
N ASN A 78 -16.98 -4.32 29.12
CA ASN A 78 -18.38 -4.58 29.43
C ASN A 78 -18.53 -5.17 30.84
N ASN A 79 -17.90 -4.54 31.83
CA ASN A 79 -18.09 -4.86 33.24
C ASN A 79 -19.42 -4.22 33.70
N PRO A 80 -20.47 -5.01 33.96
CA PRO A 80 -21.77 -4.48 34.39
C PRO A 80 -21.71 -3.80 35.77
N ALA A 81 -20.61 -3.94 36.52
CA ALA A 81 -20.41 -3.26 37.79
C ALA A 81 -20.04 -1.76 37.67
N LEU A 82 -19.86 -1.24 36.45
CA LEU A 82 -19.53 0.16 36.17
C LEU A 82 -20.67 0.95 35.51
N LEU A 83 -21.86 0.35 35.37
CA LEU A 83 -23.05 1.07 34.93
C LEU A 83 -23.71 1.73 36.16
N PRO A 84 -24.00 3.04 36.13
CA PRO A 84 -24.65 3.76 37.24
C PRO A 84 -26.10 3.31 37.48
#